data_AF-A0A1Q5KH71-F1
#
_entry.id   AF-A0A1Q5KH71-F1
#
_cell.length_a   1.000
_cell.length_b   1.000
_cell.length_c   1.000
_cell.angle_alpha   90.00
_cell.angle_beta   90.00
_cell.angle_gamma   90.00
#
_symmetry.space_group_name_H-M   'P 1'
#
loop_
_entity.id
_entity.type
_entity.pdbx_description
1 polymer ?
#
loop_
_entity_poly.entity_id
_entity_poly.type
_entity_poly.pdbx_seq_one_letter_code
_entity_poly.pdbx_strand_id
1 'polypeptide(L)' 'MNDSQDPVFLSTLRVGADRFAVLHPKVTRDADGARVLRSVLMKPESETYVEQLRRRLERLARS' A
#
# COMPACT_ATOMS: atom_id res chain seq x y z
N MET A 1 -0.92 -9.52 -8.53
CA MET A 1 -0.02 -8.65 -9.34
C MET A 1 0.20 -9.32 -10.69
N ASN A 2 -0.89 -9.54 -11.45
CA ASN A 2 -0.87 -10.42 -12.61
C ASN A 2 -1.70 -9.87 -13.80
N ASP A 3 -2.03 -8.58 -13.79
CA ASP A 3 -2.56 -7.92 -14.98
C ASP A 3 -1.38 -7.63 -15.92
N SER A 4 -1.17 -8.53 -16.88
CA SER A 4 -0.08 -8.45 -17.85
C SER A 4 -0.25 -7.31 -18.86
N GLN A 5 -1.46 -6.72 -18.97
CA GLN A 5 -1.73 -5.60 -19.88
C GLN A 5 -1.48 -4.24 -19.21
N ASP A 6 -1.67 -4.17 -17.88
CA ASP A 6 -1.42 -2.95 -17.10
C ASP A 6 -0.69 -3.31 -15.79
N PRO A 7 0.64 -3.52 -15.84
CA PRO A 7 1.42 -3.88 -14.65
C PRO A 7 1.59 -2.69 -13.71
N VAL A 8 1.59 -2.96 -12.39
CA VAL A 8 1.95 -1.97 -11.35
C VAL A 8 3.26 -2.38 -10.71
N PHE A 9 4.26 -1.50 -10.77
CA PHE A 9 5.56 -1.70 -10.13
C PHE A 9 5.60 -0.93 -8.81
N LEU A 10 5.76 -1.65 -7.70
CA LEU A 10 5.76 -1.06 -6.36
C LEU A 10 6.96 -1.50 -5.54
N SER A 11 7.58 -0.54 -4.87
CA SER A 11 8.51 -0.83 -3.78
C SER A 11 7.71 -0.99 -2.49
N THR A 12 7.73 -2.17 -1.90
CA THR A 12 7.01 -2.46 -0.66
C THR A 12 7.97 -2.78 0.48
N LEU A 13 7.62 -2.38 1.70
CA LEU A 13 8.21 -2.87 2.94
C LEU A 13 7.17 -3.65 3.74
N ARG A 14 7.51 -4.84 4.23
CA ARG A 14 6.64 -5.61 5.13
C ARG A 14 6.95 -5.26 6.58
N VAL A 15 5.91 -5.01 7.38
CA VAL A 15 6.01 -4.76 8.83
C VAL A 15 5.01 -5.65 9.54
N GLY A 16 5.43 -6.36 10.59
CA GLY A 16 4.54 -7.18 11.41
C GLY A 16 3.57 -6.34 12.25
N ALA A 17 2.42 -6.91 12.59
CA ALA A 17 1.32 -6.19 13.24
C ALA A 17 1.71 -5.53 14.58
N ASP A 18 2.48 -6.20 15.44
CA ASP A 18 2.93 -5.61 16.72
C ASP A 18 3.74 -4.33 16.50
N ARG A 19 4.76 -4.42 15.64
CA ARG A 19 5.63 -3.28 15.34
C ARG A 19 4.87 -2.16 14.64
N PHE A 20 3.93 -2.51 13.77
CA PHE A 20 3.11 -1.53 13.06
C PHE A 20 2.17 -0.78 14.02
N ALA A 21 1.52 -1.48 14.95
CA ALA A 21 0.63 -0.86 15.94
C ALA A 21 1.38 0.04 16.93
N VAL A 22 2.61 -0.31 17.31
CA VAL A 22 3.47 0.57 18.13
C VAL A 22 3.78 1.87 17.39
N LEU A 23 4.12 1.80 16.10
CA LEU A 23 4.42 2.98 15.28
C LEU A 23 3.18 3.79 14.91
N HIS A 24 2.02 3.14 14.79
CA HIS A 24 0.75 3.74 14.39
C HIS A 24 -0.39 3.31 15.32
N PRO A 25 -0.48 3.87 16.55
CA PRO A 25 -1.43 3.42 17.57
C PRO A 25 -2.92 3.60 17.20
N LYS A 26 -3.21 4.40 16.17
CA LYS A 26 -4.58 4.62 15.67
C LYS A 26 -5.04 3.55 14.67
N VAL A 27 -4.16 2.64 14.27
CA VAL A 27 -4.48 1.60 13.29
C VAL A 27 -4.87 0.31 14.01
N THR A 28 -6.03 -0.22 13.66
CA THR A 28 -6.52 -1.52 14.14
C THR A 28 -5.67 -2.65 13.57
N ARG A 29 -5.34 -3.63 14.41
CA ARG A 29 -4.63 -4.85 14.00
C ARG A 29 -5.63 -5.88 13.49
N ASP A 30 -5.93 -5.83 12.20
CA ASP A 30 -6.87 -6.73 11.52
C ASP A 30 -6.19 -7.85 10.71
N ALA A 31 -4.86 -7.84 10.63
CA ALA A 31 -4.04 -8.84 9.94
C ALA A 31 -2.67 -9.02 10.63
N ASP A 32 -1.92 -10.06 10.25
CA ASP A 32 -0.58 -10.38 10.79
C ASP A 32 0.49 -9.32 10.50
N GLY A 33 0.21 -8.37 9.61
CA GLY A 33 1.08 -7.25 9.32
C GLY A 33 0.62 -6.43 8.12
N ALA A 34 1.36 -5.37 7.83
CA ALA A 34 1.09 -4.44 6.74
C ALA A 34 2.19 -4.47 5.69
N ARG A 35 1.83 -4.09 4.45
CA ARG A 35 2.78 -3.71 3.40
C ARG A 35 2.72 -2.20 3.21
N VAL A 36 3.84 -1.53 3.48
CA VAL A 36 3.99 -0.09 3.28
C VAL A 36 4.53 0.17 1.88
N LEU A 37 3.81 0.98 1.10
CA LEU A 37 4.30 1.45 -0.19
C LEU A 37 5.36 2.52 0.04
N ARG A 38 6.53 2.33 -0.56
CA ARG A 38 7.65 3.28 -0.49
C ARG A 38 7.74 4.05 -1.79
N SER A 39 8.21 5.28 -1.70
CA SER A 39 8.45 6.14 -2.87
C SER A 39 7.23 6.46 -3.73
N VAL A 40 6.03 6.49 -3.13
CA VAL A 40 4.79 6.86 -3.83
C VAL A 40 4.57 8.38 -3.82
N LEU A 41 4.69 9.01 -2.65
CA LEU A 41 4.55 10.45 -2.49
C LEU A 41 5.92 11.11 -2.46
N MET A 42 6.59 11.15 -3.62
CA MET A 42 7.90 11.78 -3.76
C MET A 42 7.80 13.26 -4.16
N LYS A 43 6.67 13.66 -4.73
CA LYS A 43 6.38 15.05 -5.09
C LYS A 43 4.94 15.41 -4.68
N PRO A 44 4.64 16.66 -4.29
CA PRO A 44 3.29 17.08 -3.89
C PRO A 44 2.21 16.77 -4.93
N GLU A 45 2.53 16.87 -6.22
CA GLU A 45 1.61 16.59 -7.33
C GLU A 45 1.13 15.13 -7.32
N SER A 46 1.91 14.22 -6.70
CA SER A 46 1.58 12.80 -6.59
C SER A 46 0.51 12.50 -5.54
N GLU A 47 0.13 13.46 -4.69
CA GLU A 47 -0.91 13.28 -3.67
C GLU A 47 -2.25 12.89 -4.30
N THR A 48 -2.62 13.54 -5.40
CA THR A 48 -3.85 13.25 -6.13
C THR A 48 -3.86 11.85 -6.76
N TYR A 49 -2.68 11.28 -7.05
CA TYR A 49 -2.54 9.97 -7.65
C TYR A 49 -2.73 8.82 -6.65
N VAL A 50 -2.57 9.07 -5.34
CA VAL A 50 -2.69 8.03 -4.31
C VAL A 50 -4.06 7.36 -4.33
N GLU A 51 -5.14 8.13 -4.50
CA GLU A 51 -6.49 7.56 -4.55
C GLU A 51 -6.71 6.66 -5.77
N GLN A 52 -6.14 7.03 -6.93
CA GLN A 52 -6.19 6.20 -8.11
C GLN A 52 -5.37 4.91 -7.91
N LEU A 53 -4.18 5.02 -7.35
CA LEU A 53 -3.32 3.88 -7.06
C LEU A 53 -4.00 2.91 -6.07
N ARG A 54 -4.56 3.43 -4.98
CA ARG A 54 -5.31 2.64 -3.99
C ARG A 54 -6.42 1.84 -4.64
N ARG A 55 -7.32 2.49 -5.39
CA ARG A 55 -8.43 1.81 -6.10
C ARG A 55 -7.94 0.70 -7.02
N ARG A 56 -6.84 0.94 -7.74
CA ARG A 56 -6.25 -0.06 -8.64
C ARG A 56 -5.70 -1.25 -7.88
N LEU A 57 -4.96 -1.04 -6.79
CA LEU A 57 -4.43 -2.11 -5.96
C LEU A 57 -5.52 -2.95 -5.31
N GLU A 58 -6.60 -2.34 -4.84
CA GLU A 58 -7.72 -3.09 -4.29
C GLU A 58 -8.40 -3.97 -5.33
N ARG A 59 -8.55 -3.51 -6.58
CA ARG A 59 -9.06 -4.37 -7.67
C ARG A 59 -8.14 -5.56 -7.91
N LEU A 60 -6.83 -5.31 -8.00
CA LEU A 60 -5.81 -6.35 -8.24
C LEU A 60 -5.63 -7.33 -7.07
N ALA A 61 -6.03 -6.96 -5.85
CA ALA A 61 -5.99 -7.82 -4.67
C ALA A 61 -7.27 -8.66 -4.52
N ARG A 62 -8.37 -8.25 -5.17
CA ARG A 62 -9.65 -8.98 -5.21
C ARG A 62 -9.76 -9.95 -6.40
N SER A 63 -8.96 -9.75 -7.44
CA SER A 63 -8.81 -10.65 -8.59
C SER A 63 -7.83 -11.79 -8.30
#